data_AF-A0A3B4AFF2-F1
#
_entry.id   AF-A0A3B4AFF2-F1
#
_cell.length_a   1.000
_cell.length_b   1.000
_cell.length_c   1.000
_cell.angle_alpha   90.00
_cell.angle_beta   90.00
_cell.angle_gamma   90.00
#
_symmetry.space_group_name_H-M   'P 1'
#
loop_
_entity.id
_entity.type
_entity.pdbx_description
1 polymer ?
#
loop_
_entity_poly.entity_id
_entity_poly.type
_entity_poly.pdbx_seq_one_letter_code
_entity_poly.pdbx_strand_id
1 'polypeptide(L)'
;WKLDKGSISYWISHLAVKTVFDAKDNLAPPPHDITHVWMAMKEYFGVSELMGMLPHLYTHFQKSFFAGFCKKLSEGALAGDELCKHLFLEAGKVLAKHVVAVLPAVSLLTGPLGLPILCEGSVWRSWELLRPGTADTIPQFRGRFHGYSLLTLQHSSALGGASLGAQALGVSIRMDYLANAKVFYTHIFNSS
;
A
#
# COMPACT_ATOMS: atom_id res chain seq x y z
N TRP A 1 5.27 23.39 -0.33
CA TRP A 1 4.66 22.17 0.23
C TRP A 1 4.40 21.18 -0.89
N LYS A 2 5.35 20.28 -1.18
CA LYS A 2 5.09 19.16 -2.10
C LYS A 2 4.24 18.16 -1.32
N LEU A 3 2.97 18.01 -1.70
CA LEU A 3 2.14 16.90 -1.25
C LEU A 3 2.73 15.62 -1.85
N ASP A 4 3.78 15.09 -1.23
CA ASP A 4 4.04 13.67 -1.30
C ASP A 4 2.86 13.02 -0.57
N LYS A 5 1.83 12.58 -1.30
CA LYS A 5 0.99 11.50 -0.80
C LYS A 5 1.94 10.34 -0.58
N GLY A 6 2.45 10.26 0.65
CA GLY A 6 3.57 9.41 1.05
C GLY A 6 3.28 7.96 0.70
N SER A 7 4.34 7.17 0.57
CA SER A 7 4.21 5.72 0.36
C SER A 7 3.13 5.14 1.28
N ILE A 8 2.38 4.15 0.81
CA ILE A 8 1.30 3.57 1.62
C ILE A 8 1.81 3.06 2.98
N SER A 9 3.08 2.65 3.09
CA SER A 9 3.72 2.34 4.37
C SER A 9 3.79 3.53 5.33
N TYR A 10 4.18 4.72 4.83
CA TYR A 10 4.11 5.95 5.64
C TYR A 10 2.67 6.24 6.07
N TRP A 11 1.70 6.09 5.16
CA TRP A 11 0.30 6.34 5.47
C TRP A 11 -0.22 5.41 6.57
N ILE A 12 0.09 4.10 6.50
CA ILE A 12 -0.26 3.12 7.53
C ILE A 12 0.37 3.49 8.88
N SER A 13 1.68 3.79 8.89
CA SER A 13 2.38 4.21 10.11
C SER A 13 1.80 5.48 10.70
N HIS A 14 1.51 6.47 9.86
CA HIS A 14 0.95 7.74 10.30
C HIS A 14 -0.47 7.56 10.87
N LEU A 15 -1.31 6.77 10.20
CA LEU A 15 -2.65 6.45 10.68
C LEU A 15 -2.58 5.77 12.05
N ALA A 16 -1.70 4.78 12.22
CA ALA A 16 -1.49 4.10 13.50
C ALA A 16 -1.10 5.06 14.63
N VAL A 17 -0.09 5.90 14.38
CA VAL A 17 0.36 6.92 15.35
C VAL A 17 -0.78 7.88 15.67
N LYS A 18 -1.49 8.37 14.66
CA LYS A 18 -2.62 9.29 14.83
C LYS A 18 -3.75 8.66 15.65
N THR A 19 -4.12 7.40 15.40
CA THR A 19 -5.14 6.70 16.18
C THR A 19 -4.76 6.59 17.65
N VAL A 20 -3.49 6.33 17.97
CA VAL A 20 -3.02 6.29 19.37
C VAL A 20 -3.07 7.67 20.03
N PHE A 21 -2.64 8.72 19.32
CA PHE A 21 -2.73 10.09 19.81
C PHE A 21 -4.19 10.47 20.11
N ASP A 22 -5.09 10.26 19.16
CA ASP A 22 -6.50 10.64 19.29
C ASP A 22 -7.20 9.92 20.43
N ALA A 23 -6.90 8.64 20.62
CA ALA A 23 -7.47 7.86 21.70
C ALA A 23 -6.96 8.31 23.08
N LYS A 24 -5.66 8.62 23.20
CA LYS A 24 -5.05 9.06 24.47
C LYS A 24 -5.41 10.49 24.86
N ASP A 25 -5.62 11.35 23.88
CA ASP A 25 -6.07 12.74 24.09
C ASP A 25 -7.61 12.82 24.25
N ASN A 26 -8.31 11.68 24.20
CA ASN A 26 -9.78 11.59 24.21
C ASN A 26 -10.45 12.44 23.11
N LEU A 27 -9.76 12.60 21.98
CA LEU A 27 -10.23 13.36 20.82
C LEU A 27 -11.17 12.53 19.95
N ALA A 28 -10.85 11.25 19.73
CA ALA A 28 -11.70 10.33 19.00
C ALA A 28 -11.52 8.90 19.53
N PRO A 29 -12.60 8.10 19.66
CA PRO A 29 -12.50 6.72 20.07
C PRO A 29 -11.80 5.88 19.00
N PRO A 30 -10.86 5.00 19.38
CA PRO A 30 -10.21 4.13 18.41
C PRO A 30 -11.17 3.02 17.95
N PRO A 31 -11.03 2.50 16.71
CA PRO A 31 -11.90 1.42 16.21
C PRO A 31 -11.68 0.08 16.93
N HIS A 32 -10.50 -0.11 17.52
CA HIS A 32 -10.09 -1.31 18.27
C HIS A 32 -9.14 -0.91 19.42
N ASP A 33 -8.79 -1.86 20.29
CA ASP A 33 -7.83 -1.61 21.37
C ASP A 33 -6.47 -1.10 20.83
N ILE A 34 -5.92 -0.09 21.50
CA ILE A 34 -4.68 0.57 21.08
C ILE A 34 -3.43 -0.01 21.75
N THR A 35 -3.57 -0.95 22.68
CA THR A 35 -2.49 -1.36 23.59
C THR A 35 -1.32 -1.93 22.80
N HIS A 36 -1.59 -2.83 21.85
CA HIS A 36 -0.54 -3.44 21.01
C HIS A 36 0.21 -2.38 20.20
N VAL A 37 -0.51 -1.53 19.47
CA VAL A 37 0.09 -0.49 18.63
C VAL A 37 0.87 0.52 19.46
N TRP A 38 0.36 0.92 20.64
CA TRP A 38 1.06 1.80 21.56
C TRP A 38 2.38 1.19 22.08
N MET A 39 2.38 -0.09 22.45
CA MET A 39 3.59 -0.79 22.87
C MET A 39 4.61 -0.90 21.73
N ALA A 40 4.17 -1.27 20.53
CA ALA A 40 5.02 -1.31 19.35
C ALA A 40 5.59 0.07 18.98
N MET A 41 4.82 1.14 19.16
CA MET A 41 5.26 2.51 18.92
C MET A 41 6.35 2.94 19.91
N LYS A 42 6.17 2.66 21.20
CA LYS A 42 7.20 2.91 22.22
C LYS A 42 8.50 2.18 21.92
N GLU A 43 8.43 0.89 21.57
CA GLU A 43 9.60 0.09 21.21
C GLU A 43 10.30 0.62 19.96
N TYR A 44 9.55 0.86 18.88
CA TYR A 44 10.12 1.22 17.58
C TYR A 44 10.76 2.61 17.57
N PHE A 45 10.10 3.60 18.20
CA PHE A 45 10.59 4.97 18.25
C PHE A 45 11.50 5.23 19.46
N GLY A 46 11.61 4.29 20.41
CA GLY A 46 12.42 4.45 21.61
C GLY A 46 11.85 5.52 22.56
N VAL A 47 10.53 5.59 22.68
CA VAL A 47 9.81 6.62 23.47
C VAL A 47 9.04 5.98 24.63
N SER A 48 8.89 6.71 25.74
CA SER A 48 8.09 6.27 26.90
C SER A 48 6.68 6.86 26.92
N GLU A 49 6.52 8.07 26.38
CA GLU A 49 5.29 8.86 26.40
C GLU A 49 5.03 9.55 25.06
N LEU A 50 3.81 10.08 24.87
CA LEU A 50 3.37 10.70 23.61
C LEU A 50 4.25 11.87 23.18
N MET A 51 4.66 12.72 24.12
CA MET A 51 5.50 13.89 23.83
C MET A 51 6.87 13.48 23.26
N GLY A 52 7.35 12.28 23.59
CA GLY A 52 8.57 11.70 23.01
C GLY A 52 8.48 11.49 21.49
N MET A 53 7.29 11.49 20.90
CA MET A 53 7.12 11.38 19.44
C MET A 53 7.39 12.69 18.70
N LEU A 54 7.31 13.85 19.35
CA LEU A 54 7.43 15.15 18.67
C LEU A 54 8.77 15.31 17.92
N PRO A 55 9.94 14.92 18.46
CA PRO A 55 11.18 14.96 17.69
C PRO A 55 11.13 14.13 16.41
N HIS A 56 10.47 12.97 16.43
CA HIS A 56 10.33 12.11 15.24
C HIS A 56 9.36 12.66 14.20
N LEU A 57 8.52 13.65 14.56
CA LEU A 57 7.54 14.29 13.68
C LEU A 57 8.02 15.66 13.17
N TYR A 58 8.88 16.34 13.91
CA TYR A 58 9.28 17.73 13.62
C TYR A 58 10.79 17.90 13.41
N THR A 59 11.60 17.73 14.46
CA THR A 59 13.02 18.14 14.45
C THR A 59 13.96 17.12 13.80
N HIS A 60 13.65 15.83 13.91
CA HIS A 60 14.45 14.72 13.39
C HIS A 60 13.63 13.81 12.49
N PHE A 61 12.66 14.39 11.77
CA PHE A 61 11.78 13.64 10.89
C PHE A 61 12.58 12.93 9.78
N GLN A 62 12.50 11.60 9.78
CA GLN A 62 13.03 10.75 8.73
C GLN A 62 11.90 9.90 8.14
N LYS A 63 11.43 10.27 6.95
CA LYS A 63 10.28 9.64 6.28
C LYS A 63 10.43 8.12 6.15
N SER A 64 11.62 7.63 5.78
CA SER A 64 11.92 6.21 5.63
C SER A 64 11.86 5.46 6.97
N PHE A 65 12.46 6.03 8.03
CA PHE A 65 12.39 5.48 9.38
C PHE A 65 10.95 5.45 9.89
N PHE A 66 10.21 6.54 9.74
CA PHE A 66 8.81 6.59 10.17
C PHE A 66 7.93 5.58 9.42
N ALA A 67 8.08 5.49 8.09
CA ALA A 67 7.38 4.48 7.29
C ALA A 67 7.80 3.04 7.61
N GLY A 68 9.00 2.83 8.16
CA GLY A 68 9.47 1.53 8.60
C GLY A 68 8.65 0.93 9.75
N PHE A 69 7.94 1.76 10.52
CA PHE A 69 7.03 1.30 11.57
C PHE A 69 5.92 0.40 11.01
N CYS A 70 5.55 0.58 9.73
CA CYS A 70 4.61 -0.28 9.01
C CYS A 70 5.00 -1.77 9.08
N LYS A 71 6.29 -2.10 9.18
CA LYS A 71 6.75 -3.47 9.36
C LYS A 71 6.26 -4.06 10.68
N LYS A 72 6.42 -3.35 11.80
CA LYS A 72 5.93 -3.78 13.12
C LYS A 72 4.41 -3.94 13.13
N LEU A 73 3.70 -3.03 12.46
CA LEU A 73 2.24 -3.13 12.30
C LEU A 73 1.84 -4.36 11.47
N SER A 74 2.61 -4.72 10.45
CA SER A 74 2.34 -5.95 9.67
C SER A 74 2.54 -7.21 10.52
N GLU A 75 3.55 -7.23 11.38
CA GLU A 75 3.83 -8.33 12.32
C GLU A 75 2.67 -8.47 13.32
N GLY A 76 2.18 -7.34 13.88
CA GLY A 76 1.02 -7.32 14.77
C GLY A 76 -0.26 -7.82 14.10
N ALA A 77 -0.54 -7.41 12.86
CA ALA A 77 -1.70 -7.87 12.10
C ALA A 77 -1.65 -9.39 11.86
N LEU A 78 -0.48 -9.93 11.51
CA LEU A 78 -0.26 -11.36 11.33
C LEU A 78 -0.41 -12.14 12.65
N ALA A 79 -0.01 -11.53 13.77
CA ALA A 79 -0.20 -12.09 15.12
C ALA A 79 -1.65 -12.00 15.62
N GLY A 80 -2.54 -11.36 14.88
CA GLY A 80 -3.97 -11.31 15.19
C GLY A 80 -4.47 -10.00 15.79
N ASP A 81 -3.63 -8.98 15.96
CA ASP A 81 -4.04 -7.69 16.50
C ASP A 81 -5.08 -6.99 15.60
N GLU A 82 -6.24 -6.67 16.16
CA GLU A 82 -7.38 -6.15 15.40
C GLU A 82 -7.15 -4.72 14.90
N LEU A 83 -6.45 -3.87 15.67
CA LEU A 83 -6.12 -2.53 15.20
C LEU A 83 -5.13 -2.59 14.03
N CYS A 84 -4.10 -3.41 14.11
CA CYS A 84 -3.17 -3.64 13.00
C CYS A 84 -3.90 -4.16 11.75
N LYS A 85 -4.79 -5.15 11.88
CA LYS A 85 -5.61 -5.63 10.75
C LYS A 85 -6.46 -4.52 10.14
N HIS A 86 -7.11 -3.72 10.98
CA HIS A 86 -7.93 -2.60 10.55
C HIS A 86 -7.13 -1.57 9.74
N LEU A 87 -5.91 -1.24 10.18
CA LEU A 87 -5.02 -0.32 9.46
C LEU A 87 -4.69 -0.81 8.04
N PHE A 88 -4.40 -2.11 7.87
CA PHE A 88 -4.15 -2.70 6.56
C PHE A 88 -5.41 -2.82 5.70
N LEU A 89 -6.57 -3.09 6.32
CA LEU A 89 -7.86 -3.06 5.65
C LEU A 89 -8.15 -1.67 5.07
N GLU A 90 -7.97 -0.60 5.84
CA GLU A 90 -8.12 0.77 5.33
C GLU A 90 -7.10 1.10 4.23
N ALA A 91 -5.85 0.64 4.36
CA ALA A 91 -4.85 0.80 3.30
C ALA A 91 -5.26 0.10 2.00
N GLY A 92 -5.82 -1.11 2.08
CA GLY A 92 -6.39 -1.82 0.93
C GLY A 92 -7.49 -1.03 0.22
N LYS A 93 -8.42 -0.44 0.99
CA LYS A 93 -9.46 0.44 0.44
C LYS A 93 -8.87 1.66 -0.26
N VAL A 94 -7.88 2.31 0.35
CA VAL A 94 -7.21 3.47 -0.24
C VAL A 94 -6.52 3.10 -1.55
N LEU A 95 -5.79 1.97 -1.60
CA LEU A 95 -5.14 1.49 -2.82
C LEU A 95 -6.17 1.21 -3.93
N ALA A 96 -7.25 0.52 -3.61
CA ALA A 96 -8.31 0.21 -4.57
C ALA A 96 -8.99 1.48 -5.12
N LYS A 97 -9.22 2.50 -4.28
CA LYS A 97 -9.74 3.80 -4.71
C LYS A 97 -8.83 4.49 -5.73
N HIS A 98 -7.51 4.33 -5.64
CA HIS A 98 -6.59 4.87 -6.65
C HIS A 98 -6.77 4.18 -8.01
N VAL A 99 -6.96 2.85 -8.01
CA VAL A 99 -7.27 2.11 -9.24
C VAL A 99 -8.57 2.61 -9.84
N VAL A 100 -9.65 2.72 -9.04
CA VAL A 100 -10.95 3.23 -9.51
C VAL A 100 -10.82 4.62 -10.13
N ALA A 101 -10.09 5.52 -9.47
CA ALA A 101 -9.97 6.90 -9.90
C ALA A 101 -9.36 7.04 -11.31
N VAL A 102 -8.46 6.13 -11.71
CA VAL A 102 -7.81 6.18 -13.03
C VAL A 102 -8.51 5.35 -14.09
N LEU A 103 -9.45 4.46 -13.73
CA LEU A 103 -10.16 3.59 -14.68
C LEU A 103 -10.72 4.32 -15.91
N PRO A 104 -11.32 5.52 -15.83
CA PRO A 104 -11.87 6.18 -17.00
C PRO A 104 -10.84 6.47 -18.10
N ALA A 105 -9.54 6.51 -17.75
CA ALA A 105 -8.44 6.75 -18.69
C ALA A 105 -7.76 5.46 -19.19
N VAL A 106 -8.19 4.28 -18.74
CA VAL A 106 -7.55 3.01 -19.08
C VAL A 106 -8.23 2.37 -20.29
N SER A 107 -7.45 2.06 -21.33
CA SER A 107 -7.92 1.40 -22.56
C SER A 107 -7.74 -0.13 -22.55
N LEU A 108 -6.91 -0.68 -21.64
CA LEU A 108 -6.53 -2.09 -21.61
C LEU A 108 -7.43 -2.91 -20.65
N LEU A 109 -8.71 -3.04 -20.99
CA LEU A 109 -9.73 -3.69 -20.14
C LEU A 109 -10.19 -5.07 -20.63
N THR A 110 -9.85 -5.44 -21.87
CA THR A 110 -10.38 -6.62 -22.57
C THR A 110 -9.37 -7.75 -22.76
N GLY A 111 -8.13 -7.60 -22.28
CA GLY A 111 -7.08 -8.62 -22.42
C GLY A 111 -7.29 -9.83 -21.51
N PRO A 112 -6.58 -10.95 -21.74
CA PRO A 112 -6.77 -12.22 -21.00
C PRO A 112 -6.44 -12.13 -19.49
N LEU A 113 -5.75 -11.07 -19.06
CA LEU A 113 -5.45 -10.79 -17.65
C LEU A 113 -6.53 -9.92 -16.98
N GLY A 114 -7.60 -9.57 -17.69
CA GLY A 114 -8.51 -8.51 -17.30
C GLY A 114 -7.79 -7.16 -17.27
N LEU A 115 -7.97 -6.40 -16.19
CA LEU A 115 -7.15 -5.22 -15.89
C LEU A 115 -5.82 -5.64 -15.23
N PRO A 116 -4.66 -5.57 -15.92
CA PRO A 116 -3.38 -5.82 -15.30
C PRO A 116 -2.95 -4.61 -14.45
N ILE A 117 -2.62 -4.85 -13.18
CA ILE A 117 -2.15 -3.84 -12.22
C ILE A 117 -0.75 -4.25 -11.76
N LEU A 118 0.24 -3.42 -12.10
CA LEU A 118 1.62 -3.64 -11.64
C LEU A 118 1.80 -3.10 -10.22
N CYS A 119 2.12 -3.99 -9.29
CA CYS A 119 2.24 -3.74 -7.86
C CYS A 119 3.72 -3.65 -7.47
N GLU A 120 4.22 -2.42 -7.33
CA GLU A 120 5.60 -2.15 -6.89
C GLU A 120 5.65 -1.63 -5.44
N GLY A 121 6.68 -2.05 -4.70
CA GLY A 121 6.93 -1.65 -3.32
C GLY A 121 6.76 -2.77 -2.29
N SER A 122 7.45 -2.64 -1.15
CA SER A 122 7.51 -3.70 -0.12
C SER A 122 6.16 -4.00 0.55
N VAL A 123 5.22 -3.06 0.55
CA VAL A 123 3.88 -3.24 1.15
C VAL A 123 3.10 -4.42 0.54
N TRP A 124 3.33 -4.73 -0.75
CA TRP A 124 2.62 -5.80 -1.44
C TRP A 124 3.01 -7.20 -0.94
N ARG A 125 4.11 -7.30 -0.17
CA ARG A 125 4.43 -8.53 0.58
C ARG A 125 3.38 -8.86 1.64
N SER A 126 2.60 -7.87 2.06
CA SER A 126 1.46 -8.01 2.97
C SER A 126 0.12 -8.02 2.22
N TRP A 127 0.10 -8.50 0.97
CA TRP A 127 -1.12 -8.54 0.14
C TRP A 127 -2.31 -9.20 0.85
N GLU A 128 -2.11 -10.29 1.58
CA GLU A 128 -3.18 -10.97 2.31
C GLU A 128 -3.86 -10.07 3.35
N LEU A 129 -3.14 -9.10 3.92
CA LEU A 129 -3.69 -8.11 4.86
C LEU A 129 -4.44 -6.96 4.14
N LEU A 130 -4.01 -6.62 2.91
CA LEU A 130 -4.61 -5.56 2.08
C LEU A 130 -5.85 -6.03 1.31
N ARG A 131 -5.90 -7.33 1.00
CA ARG A 131 -6.92 -7.94 0.14
C ARG A 131 -8.34 -7.67 0.62
N PRO A 132 -8.70 -7.80 1.92
CA PRO A 132 -10.07 -7.55 2.38
C PRO A 132 -10.56 -6.14 2.02
N GLY A 133 -9.78 -5.10 2.32
CA GLY A 133 -10.16 -3.73 1.99
C GLY A 133 -10.19 -3.44 0.49
N THR A 134 -9.34 -4.13 -0.29
CA THR A 134 -9.40 -4.05 -1.76
C THR A 134 -10.70 -4.67 -2.27
N ALA A 135 -11.11 -5.79 -1.68
CA ALA A 135 -12.33 -6.50 -2.04
C ALA A 135 -13.60 -5.68 -1.77
N ASP A 136 -13.64 -4.91 -0.68
CA ASP A 136 -14.77 -4.01 -0.37
C ASP A 136 -15.01 -2.96 -1.47
N THR A 137 -13.99 -2.62 -2.24
CA THR A 137 -14.07 -1.62 -3.32
C THR A 137 -14.46 -2.28 -4.68
N ILE A 138 -14.54 -3.61 -4.75
CA ILE A 138 -14.88 -4.38 -5.96
C ILE A 138 -16.19 -3.99 -6.64
N PRO A 139 -17.28 -3.63 -5.94
CA PRO A 139 -18.52 -3.24 -6.60
C PRO A 139 -18.34 -2.12 -7.63
N GLN A 140 -17.33 -1.26 -7.48
CA GLN A 140 -17.04 -0.15 -8.40
C GLN A 140 -16.38 -0.62 -9.71
N PHE A 141 -15.85 -1.85 -9.76
CA PHE A 141 -15.23 -2.44 -10.94
C PHE A 141 -16.20 -3.26 -11.81
N ARG A 142 -17.37 -3.64 -11.27
CA ARG A 142 -18.33 -4.50 -11.97
C ARG A 142 -18.86 -3.84 -13.25
N GLY A 143 -18.99 -4.64 -14.31
CA GLY A 143 -19.52 -4.21 -15.61
C GLY A 143 -18.53 -3.45 -16.51
N ARG A 144 -17.30 -3.15 -16.04
CA ARG A 144 -16.27 -2.44 -16.85
C ARG A 144 -15.25 -3.38 -17.49
N PHE A 145 -14.95 -4.49 -16.84
CA PHE A 145 -14.02 -5.54 -17.28
C PHE A 145 -14.37 -6.84 -16.56
N HIS A 146 -13.86 -7.99 -17.01
CA HIS A 146 -14.23 -9.31 -16.47
C HIS A 146 -13.45 -9.71 -15.20
N GLY A 147 -12.37 -8.99 -14.87
CA GLY A 147 -11.54 -9.26 -13.71
C GLY A 147 -10.27 -8.42 -13.70
N TYR A 148 -9.43 -8.57 -12.67
CA TYR A 148 -8.13 -7.91 -12.61
C TYR A 148 -7.05 -8.90 -12.19
N SER A 149 -5.81 -8.62 -12.62
CA SER A 149 -4.63 -9.39 -12.26
C SER A 149 -3.59 -8.46 -11.63
N LEU A 150 -3.02 -8.88 -10.51
CA LEU A 150 -1.92 -8.17 -9.86
C LEU A 150 -0.59 -8.79 -10.28
N LEU A 151 0.31 -7.95 -10.76
CA LEU A 151 1.63 -8.33 -11.26
C LEU A 151 2.73 -7.76 -10.36
N THR A 152 3.86 -8.44 -10.31
CA THR A 152 5.09 -7.92 -9.68
C THR A 152 6.25 -8.08 -10.66
N LEU A 153 7.19 -7.13 -10.66
CA LEU A 153 8.37 -7.22 -11.51
C LEU A 153 9.27 -8.40 -11.10
N GLN A 154 9.89 -9.04 -12.09
CA GLN A 154 10.94 -10.05 -11.90
C GLN A 154 12.35 -9.45 -12.04
N HIS A 155 12.45 -8.22 -12.53
CA HIS A 155 13.68 -7.47 -12.70
C HIS A 155 13.54 -6.05 -12.14
N SER A 156 14.67 -5.38 -11.93
CA SER A 156 14.67 -3.98 -11.49
C SER A 156 13.94 -3.09 -12.50
N SER A 157 13.17 -2.12 -12.00
CA SER A 157 12.57 -1.06 -12.83
C SER A 157 13.61 -0.24 -13.62
N ALA A 158 14.89 -0.31 -13.24
CA ALA A 158 16.01 0.22 -14.00
C ALA A 158 16.05 -0.30 -15.44
N LEU A 159 15.56 -1.52 -15.71
CA LEU A 159 15.44 -2.06 -17.07
C LEU A 159 14.47 -1.22 -17.92
N GLY A 160 13.34 -0.81 -17.34
CA GLY A 160 12.41 0.11 -17.98
C GLY A 160 13.04 1.48 -18.23
N GLY A 161 13.82 1.99 -17.26
CA GLY A 161 14.59 3.23 -17.43
C GLY A 161 15.61 3.17 -18.58
N ALA A 162 16.36 2.07 -18.68
CA ALA A 162 17.30 1.86 -19.78
C ALA A 162 16.59 1.79 -21.14
N SER A 163 15.45 1.09 -21.21
CA SER A 163 14.63 1.01 -22.43
C SER A 163 14.12 2.38 -22.88
N LEU A 164 13.58 3.18 -21.95
CA LEU A 164 13.13 4.54 -22.24
C LEU A 164 14.30 5.46 -22.67
N GLY A 165 15.47 5.31 -22.03
CA GLY A 165 16.68 6.05 -22.40
C GLY A 165 17.17 5.74 -23.81
N ALA A 166 17.16 4.46 -24.21
CA ALA A 166 17.50 4.06 -25.58
C ALA A 166 16.50 4.63 -26.60
N GLN A 167 15.20 4.56 -26.29
CA GLN A 167 14.15 5.10 -27.16
C GLN A 167 14.32 6.59 -27.42
N ALA A 168 14.74 7.37 -26.41
CA ALA A 168 15.02 8.79 -26.56
C ALA A 168 16.17 9.09 -27.54
N LEU A 169 17.06 8.13 -27.78
CA LEU A 169 18.14 8.20 -28.77
C LEU A 169 17.78 7.53 -30.11
N GLY A 170 16.51 7.12 -30.29
CA GLY A 170 16.06 6.40 -31.49
C GLY A 170 16.56 4.95 -31.56
N VAL A 171 17.08 4.39 -30.45
CA VAL A 171 17.58 3.02 -30.35
C VAL A 171 16.56 2.16 -29.59
N SER A 172 16.39 0.90 -29.98
CA SER A 172 15.53 -0.04 -29.25
C SER A 172 16.36 -1.09 -28.51
N ILE A 173 16.02 -1.33 -27.24
CA ILE A 173 16.52 -2.47 -26.48
C ILE A 173 15.51 -3.60 -26.64
N ARG A 174 15.99 -4.82 -26.96
CA ARG A 174 15.14 -6.00 -27.00
C ARG A 174 14.65 -6.33 -25.59
N MET A 175 13.34 -6.27 -25.40
CA MET A 175 12.68 -6.52 -24.12
C MET A 175 11.91 -7.84 -24.17
N ASP A 176 12.09 -8.69 -23.17
CA ASP A 176 11.23 -9.85 -22.94
C ASP A 176 10.17 -9.51 -21.87
N TYR A 177 9.05 -8.93 -22.30
CA TYR A 177 8.01 -8.48 -21.39
C TYR A 177 7.34 -9.62 -20.61
N LEU A 178 7.34 -10.85 -21.14
CA LEU A 178 6.79 -12.01 -20.45
C LEU A 178 7.71 -12.47 -19.31
N ALA A 179 9.03 -12.36 -19.48
CA ALA A 179 9.99 -12.62 -18.41
C ALA A 179 10.04 -11.51 -17.35
N ASN A 180 9.67 -10.27 -17.71
CA ASN A 180 9.85 -9.10 -16.85
C ASN A 180 8.85 -8.98 -15.69
N ALA A 181 7.69 -9.63 -15.76
CA ALA A 181 6.65 -9.54 -14.75
C ALA A 181 5.93 -10.87 -14.53
N LYS A 182 5.47 -11.11 -13.31
CA LYS A 182 4.73 -12.32 -12.91
C LYS A 182 3.42 -11.94 -12.26
N VAL A 183 2.34 -12.64 -12.64
CA VAL A 183 1.04 -12.56 -11.95
C VAL A 183 1.16 -13.30 -10.62
N PHE A 184 0.79 -12.64 -9.52
CA PHE A 184 0.74 -13.27 -8.19
C PHE A 184 -0.68 -13.37 -7.62
N TYR A 185 -1.65 -12.68 -8.22
CA TYR A 185 -3.05 -12.75 -7.83
C TYR A 185 -3.95 -12.44 -9.03
N THR A 186 -5.07 -13.17 -9.13
CA THR A 186 -6.12 -12.93 -10.14
C THR A 186 -7.48 -12.97 -9.46
N HIS A 187 -8.33 -12.02 -9.82
CA HIS A 187 -9.72 -11.99 -9.41
C HIS A 187 -10.61 -11.87 -10.64
N ILE A 188 -11.55 -12.79 -10.78
CA ILE A 188 -12.55 -12.80 -11.85
C ILE A 188 -13.88 -12.39 -11.23
N PHE A 189 -14.57 -11.42 -11.83
CA PHE A 189 -15.92 -11.10 -11.40
C PHE A 189 -16.85 -12.16 -11.95
N ASN A 190 -17.62 -12.81 -11.08
CA ASN A 190 -18.68 -13.69 -11.55
C ASN A 190 -19.67 -12.86 -12.38
N SER A 191 -19.97 -13.35 -13.59
CA SER A 191 -21.09 -12.86 -14.38
C SER A 191 -22.38 -13.16 -13.61
N SER A 192 -23.01 -12.13 -13.07
CA SER A 192 -24.41 -12.16 -12.65
C SER A 192 -25.31 -12.17 -13.87
#